data_AF-A0A3C2A123-F1
#
_entry.id   AF-A0A3C2A123-F1
#
_cell.length_a   1.000
_cell.length_b   1.000
_cell.length_c   1.000
_cell.angle_alpha   90.00
_cell.angle_beta   90.00
_cell.angle_gamma   90.00
#
_symmetry.space_group_name_H-M   'P 1'
#
loop_
_entity.id
_entity.type
_entity.pdbx_description
1 polymer ?
#
loop_
_entity_poly.entity_id
_entity_poly.type
_entity_poly.pdbx_seq_one_letter_code
_entity_poly.pdbx_strand_id
1 'polypeptide(L)'
;GAEVLTVTNNGSIRVGGDYDNSGSGNTTASGGGVLFVDGNFDNTGGGNADATGGGIVVGGSYDGTAPTGGGNCGTGGGGCCGAVCAGLPITLLSYSMEAQGSQTQIDWVTASEENNAFFTIFRSTDNQTYTEIAQITGNGNSQVELAYSFTDPTPAPGINYYRITQTDYDGTTAEVATGSVYVKAGNGGRWFVYPSRLATGQDATLLVPQLTEDMAVSLSLVSTTGQQFQVPFTSQGTEITLEFSSLTLLPGLYVLRGMAGGHSIATRLWVD
;
A
#
# COMPACT_ATOMS: atom_id res chain seq x y z
N GLY A 1 15.46 -44.31 -14.26
CA GLY A 1 14.26 -43.82 -14.96
C GLY A 1 14.55 -42.39 -15.36
N ALA A 2 13.97 -41.88 -16.45
CA ALA A 2 14.12 -40.47 -16.76
C ALA A 2 13.63 -39.64 -15.57
N GLU A 3 14.45 -38.72 -15.08
CA GLU A 3 14.06 -37.80 -14.02
C GLU A 3 13.12 -36.77 -14.63
N VAL A 4 11.92 -36.64 -14.04
CA VAL A 4 10.86 -35.76 -14.54
C VAL A 4 10.52 -34.75 -13.47
N LEU A 5 10.69 -33.46 -13.79
CA LEU A 5 10.24 -32.35 -12.98
C LEU A 5 9.15 -31.59 -13.74
N THR A 6 7.99 -31.42 -13.13
CA THR A 6 6.87 -30.69 -13.74
C THR A 6 6.30 -29.67 -12.77
N VAL A 7 6.24 -28.41 -13.22
CA VAL A 7 5.63 -27.28 -12.52
C VAL A 7 4.47 -26.77 -13.36
N THR A 8 3.26 -26.82 -12.81
CA THR A 8 2.02 -26.41 -13.52
C THR A 8 1.08 -25.63 -12.62
N ASN A 9 -0.02 -25.13 -13.19
CA ASN A 9 -1.13 -24.48 -12.47
C ASN A 9 -0.69 -23.28 -11.60
N ASN A 10 0.15 -22.39 -12.14
CA ASN A 10 0.75 -21.27 -11.41
C ASN A 10 1.57 -21.68 -10.17
N GLY A 11 1.95 -22.95 -10.04
CA GLY A 11 2.84 -23.41 -8.97
C GLY A 11 4.26 -22.91 -9.16
N SER A 12 5.04 -22.90 -8.07
CA SER A 12 6.46 -22.60 -8.12
C SER A 12 7.29 -23.65 -7.41
N ILE A 13 8.47 -23.94 -7.97
CA ILE A 13 9.50 -24.76 -7.36
C ILE A 13 10.80 -23.99 -7.40
N ARG A 14 11.55 -23.98 -6.30
CA ARG A 14 12.87 -23.36 -6.20
C ARG A 14 13.93 -24.41 -5.89
N VAL A 15 14.98 -24.42 -6.70
CA VAL A 15 16.20 -25.18 -6.52
C VAL A 15 17.28 -24.20 -6.05
N GLY A 16 17.74 -24.36 -4.82
CA GLY A 16 18.67 -23.41 -4.17
C GLY A 16 20.12 -23.46 -4.67
N GLY A 17 20.40 -24.17 -5.76
CA GLY A 17 21.73 -24.40 -6.31
C GLY A 17 21.66 -24.83 -7.76
N ASP A 18 22.65 -25.59 -8.22
CA ASP A 18 22.69 -26.10 -9.59
C ASP A 18 21.60 -27.17 -9.82
N TYR A 19 21.05 -27.18 -11.03
CA TYR A 19 20.04 -28.13 -11.47
C TYR A 19 20.54 -28.88 -12.70
N ASP A 20 20.71 -30.19 -12.56
CA ASP A 20 21.13 -31.07 -13.64
C ASP A 20 19.91 -31.68 -14.33
N ASN A 21 19.65 -31.24 -15.56
CA ASN A 21 18.65 -31.80 -16.48
C ASN A 21 19.31 -32.53 -17.66
N SER A 22 20.58 -32.88 -17.54
CA SER A 22 21.36 -33.42 -18.66
C SER A 22 20.93 -34.84 -19.04
N GLY A 23 21.41 -35.33 -20.19
CA GLY A 23 21.21 -36.71 -20.62
C GLY A 23 19.74 -37.01 -20.99
N SER A 24 19.01 -37.69 -20.11
CA SER A 24 17.59 -38.03 -20.30
C SER A 24 16.65 -37.27 -19.36
N GLY A 25 17.11 -36.16 -18.78
CA GLY A 25 16.29 -35.29 -17.93
C GLY A 25 15.10 -34.70 -18.70
N ASN A 26 13.98 -34.53 -18.02
CA ASN A 26 12.80 -33.89 -18.59
C ASN A 26 12.18 -32.89 -17.61
N THR A 27 12.30 -31.61 -17.94
CA THR A 27 11.79 -30.50 -17.14
C THR A 27 10.69 -29.76 -17.88
N THR A 28 9.55 -29.55 -17.23
CA THR A 28 8.40 -28.83 -17.81
C THR A 28 7.87 -27.79 -16.85
N ALA A 29 7.81 -26.54 -17.29
CA ALA A 29 7.15 -25.43 -16.62
C ALA A 29 6.07 -24.85 -17.55
N SER A 30 4.80 -25.11 -17.25
CA SER A 30 3.69 -24.74 -18.15
C SER A 30 2.45 -24.30 -17.37
N GLY A 31 1.46 -23.70 -18.04
CA GLY A 31 0.21 -23.25 -17.39
C GLY A 31 0.46 -22.28 -16.23
N GLY A 32 1.40 -21.34 -16.42
CA GLY A 32 1.87 -20.36 -15.44
C GLY A 32 2.84 -20.89 -14.39
N GLY A 33 3.19 -22.17 -14.43
CA GLY A 33 4.19 -22.74 -13.51
C GLY A 33 5.58 -22.14 -13.73
N VAL A 34 6.32 -21.94 -12.63
CA VAL A 34 7.69 -21.37 -12.67
C VAL A 34 8.69 -22.23 -11.90
N LEU A 35 9.78 -22.61 -12.56
CA LEU A 35 10.94 -23.22 -11.93
C LEU A 35 12.03 -22.16 -11.72
N PHE A 36 12.46 -21.97 -10.48
CA PHE A 36 13.61 -21.14 -10.12
C PHE A 36 14.82 -22.04 -9.83
N VAL A 37 15.95 -21.74 -10.47
CA VAL A 37 17.25 -22.39 -10.23
C VAL A 37 18.23 -21.29 -9.86
N ASP A 38 18.68 -21.26 -8.61
CA ASP A 38 19.56 -20.18 -8.13
C ASP A 38 20.99 -20.32 -8.69
N GLY A 39 21.39 -21.55 -9.06
CA GLY A 39 22.68 -21.86 -9.68
C GLY A 39 22.60 -22.07 -11.19
N ASN A 40 23.46 -22.95 -11.71
CA ASN A 40 23.52 -23.31 -13.13
C ASN A 40 22.41 -24.32 -13.49
N PHE A 41 21.89 -24.21 -14.70
CA PHE A 41 20.98 -25.19 -15.29
C PHE A 41 21.72 -25.96 -16.39
N ASP A 42 22.04 -27.23 -16.15
CA ASP A 42 22.66 -28.09 -17.15
C ASP A 42 21.59 -28.84 -17.96
N ASN A 43 21.34 -28.39 -19.19
CA ASN A 43 20.48 -29.07 -20.16
C ASN A 43 21.28 -29.76 -21.28
N THR A 44 22.53 -30.15 -21.03
CA THR A 44 23.39 -30.77 -22.04
C THR A 44 23.07 -32.26 -22.26
N GLY A 45 23.69 -32.90 -23.25
CA GLY A 45 23.63 -34.36 -23.40
C GLY A 45 22.27 -34.96 -23.81
N GLY A 46 21.28 -34.15 -24.21
CA GLY A 46 19.97 -34.62 -24.68
C GLY A 46 18.78 -34.32 -23.75
N GLY A 47 19.01 -33.54 -22.70
CA GLY A 47 17.96 -33.09 -21.78
C GLY A 47 16.83 -32.34 -22.50
N ASN A 48 15.60 -32.57 -22.06
CA ASN A 48 14.42 -31.84 -22.54
C ASN A 48 13.99 -30.79 -21.51
N ALA A 49 13.78 -29.56 -21.98
CA ALA A 49 13.21 -28.48 -21.19
C ALA A 49 12.07 -27.83 -21.98
N ASP A 50 10.91 -27.66 -21.34
CA ASP A 50 9.72 -27.02 -21.92
C ASP A 50 9.22 -25.92 -20.97
N ALA A 51 9.17 -24.69 -21.47
CA ALA A 51 8.69 -23.50 -20.79
C ALA A 51 7.43 -22.91 -21.45
N THR A 52 6.72 -23.70 -22.26
CA THR A 52 5.53 -23.25 -23.00
C THR A 52 4.41 -22.83 -22.04
N GLY A 53 4.08 -21.54 -22.05
CA GLY A 53 3.05 -20.97 -21.17
C GLY A 53 3.45 -20.93 -19.69
N GLY A 54 4.71 -21.17 -19.35
CA GLY A 54 5.30 -21.07 -18.01
C GLY A 54 6.71 -20.47 -18.08
N GLY A 55 7.57 -20.76 -17.10
CA GLY A 55 8.92 -20.20 -17.04
C GLY A 55 9.95 -21.02 -16.30
N ILE A 56 11.21 -20.89 -16.73
CA ILE A 56 12.40 -21.42 -16.08
C ILE A 56 13.33 -20.23 -15.85
N VAL A 57 13.63 -19.91 -14.60
CA VAL A 57 14.50 -18.79 -14.21
C VAL A 57 15.80 -19.37 -13.67
N VAL A 58 16.92 -18.98 -14.26
CA VAL A 58 18.26 -19.51 -13.93
C VAL A 58 19.18 -18.36 -13.48
N GLY A 59 19.68 -18.44 -12.25
CA GLY A 59 20.57 -17.43 -11.67
C GLY A 59 22.02 -17.54 -12.14
N GLY A 60 22.47 -18.75 -12.51
CA GLY A 60 23.80 -19.04 -13.06
C GLY A 60 23.82 -19.09 -14.58
N SER A 61 24.56 -20.04 -15.16
CA SER A 61 24.57 -20.32 -16.60
C SER A 61 23.49 -21.32 -16.98
N TYR A 62 22.81 -21.09 -18.11
CA TYR A 62 22.03 -22.11 -18.79
C TYR A 62 22.91 -22.77 -19.85
N ASP A 63 23.23 -24.04 -19.65
CA ASP A 63 24.08 -24.83 -20.53
C ASP A 63 23.25 -25.83 -21.34
N GLY A 64 23.56 -26.00 -22.63
CA GLY A 64 22.86 -26.94 -23.50
C GLY A 64 21.74 -26.32 -24.35
N THR A 65 20.77 -27.13 -24.76
CA THR A 65 19.71 -26.72 -25.69
C THR A 65 18.68 -25.84 -25.00
N ALA A 66 18.36 -24.67 -25.57
CA ALA A 66 17.33 -23.79 -25.02
C ALA A 66 15.96 -24.50 -24.88
N PRO A 67 15.14 -24.11 -23.89
CA PRO A 67 13.85 -24.75 -23.66
C PRO A 67 12.85 -24.43 -24.78
N THR A 68 11.98 -25.41 -25.06
CA THR A 68 10.83 -25.22 -25.96
C THR A 68 9.87 -24.19 -25.38
N GLY A 69 9.32 -23.30 -26.21
CA GLY A 69 8.43 -22.22 -25.74
C GLY A 69 9.13 -21.11 -24.95
N GLY A 70 10.46 -21.15 -24.85
CA GLY A 70 11.28 -20.14 -24.17
C GLY A 70 11.75 -19.01 -25.08
N GLY A 71 11.52 -17.76 -24.66
CA GLY A 71 12.33 -16.62 -25.14
C GLY A 71 13.75 -16.61 -24.54
N ASN A 72 14.60 -15.71 -25.07
CA ASN A 72 15.95 -15.21 -24.71
C ASN A 72 16.92 -15.92 -23.72
N CYS A 73 16.75 -17.18 -23.34
CA CYS A 73 17.81 -17.95 -22.69
C CYS A 73 18.82 -18.44 -23.71
N GLY A 74 19.76 -17.57 -24.06
CA GLY A 74 20.92 -17.94 -24.86
C GLY A 74 21.91 -18.78 -24.06
N THR A 75 22.66 -19.62 -24.75
CA THR A 75 23.76 -20.40 -24.18
C THR A 75 24.78 -19.49 -23.47
N GLY A 76 25.03 -19.75 -22.18
CA GLY A 76 26.13 -19.16 -21.42
C GLY A 76 25.78 -17.99 -20.49
N GLY A 77 24.61 -17.36 -20.65
CA GLY A 77 24.06 -16.43 -19.66
C GLY A 77 22.70 -16.95 -19.23
N GLY A 78 22.51 -17.26 -17.95
CA GLY A 78 21.18 -17.57 -17.43
C GLY A 78 20.22 -16.40 -17.58
N GLY A 79 19.12 -16.47 -16.83
CA GLY A 79 18.01 -15.55 -16.94
C GLY A 79 16.69 -16.29 -17.03
N CYS A 80 15.67 -15.61 -17.51
CA CYS A 80 14.31 -16.14 -17.59
C CYS A 80 14.05 -16.73 -18.99
N CYS A 81 13.65 -18.01 -19.03
CA CYS A 81 13.25 -18.75 -20.22
C CYS A 81 11.75 -19.06 -20.17
N GLY A 82 10.95 -18.59 -21.13
CA GLY A 82 9.51 -18.93 -21.16
C GLY A 82 8.59 -17.76 -21.46
N ALA A 83 7.29 -18.07 -21.47
CA ALA A 83 6.23 -17.09 -21.70
C ALA A 83 6.14 -16.04 -20.58
N VAL A 84 6.53 -16.38 -19.34
CA VAL A 84 6.65 -15.41 -18.23
C VAL A 84 7.80 -14.41 -18.42
N CYS A 85 8.70 -14.65 -19.38
CA CYS A 85 9.88 -13.80 -19.64
C CYS A 85 9.64 -12.82 -20.79
N ALA A 86 8.55 -12.99 -21.54
CA ALA A 86 8.06 -12.01 -22.48
C ALA A 86 7.24 -10.96 -21.71
N GLY A 87 7.95 -10.09 -20.99
CA GLY A 87 7.43 -8.84 -20.39
C GLY A 87 6.09 -8.99 -19.66
N LEU A 88 6.11 -9.55 -18.46
CA LEU A 88 5.00 -9.43 -17.50
C LEU A 88 5.59 -9.15 -16.10
N PRO A 89 4.81 -8.46 -15.24
CA PRO A 89 5.25 -7.45 -14.28
C PRO A 89 6.23 -7.98 -13.22
N ILE A 90 6.88 -7.08 -12.48
CA ILE A 90 7.45 -7.42 -11.17
C ILE A 90 6.57 -8.44 -10.46
N THR A 91 7.17 -9.55 -10.07
CA THR A 91 6.49 -10.50 -9.20
C THR A 91 6.56 -9.93 -7.78
N LEU A 92 5.44 -9.38 -7.32
CA LEU A 92 5.29 -9.11 -5.90
C LEU A 92 5.32 -10.43 -5.15
N LEU A 93 6.20 -10.54 -4.17
CA LEU A 93 6.18 -11.66 -3.22
C LEU A 93 4.93 -11.58 -2.34
N SER A 94 4.60 -10.37 -1.91
CA SER A 94 3.45 -10.11 -1.07
C SER A 94 3.05 -8.66 -1.16
N TYR A 95 1.76 -8.39 -0.93
CA TYR A 95 1.28 -7.05 -0.63
C TYR A 95 0.14 -7.12 0.38
N SER A 96 0.00 -6.07 1.18
CA SER A 96 -1.09 -5.88 2.12
C SER A 96 -1.61 -4.46 2.05
N MET A 97 -2.93 -4.33 2.17
CA MET A 97 -3.61 -3.05 2.24
C MET A 97 -4.57 -3.12 3.41
N GLU A 98 -4.31 -2.33 4.45
CA GLU A 98 -5.01 -2.45 5.72
C GLU A 98 -5.42 -1.08 6.25
N ALA A 99 -6.63 -1.02 6.81
CA ALA A 99 -7.08 0.18 7.51
C ALA A 99 -6.36 0.28 8.86
N GLN A 100 -5.62 1.36 9.07
CA GLN A 100 -5.03 1.74 10.35
C GLN A 100 -5.75 2.98 10.88
N GLY A 101 -6.83 2.76 11.62
CA GLY A 101 -7.69 3.84 12.10
C GLY A 101 -8.43 4.52 10.94
N SER A 102 -8.04 5.76 10.63
CA SER A 102 -8.59 6.54 9.52
C SER A 102 -7.66 6.65 8.32
N GLN A 103 -6.57 5.89 8.32
CA GLN A 103 -5.57 5.85 7.26
C GLN A 103 -5.57 4.45 6.64
N THR A 104 -5.01 4.33 5.44
CA THR A 104 -4.75 3.03 4.83
C THR A 104 -3.25 2.84 4.73
N GLN A 105 -2.74 1.79 5.37
CA GLN A 105 -1.37 1.34 5.17
C GLN A 105 -1.32 0.39 3.98
N ILE A 106 -0.36 0.61 3.09
CA ILE A 106 -0.11 -0.19 1.89
C ILE A 106 1.35 -0.63 1.93
N ASP A 107 1.57 -1.93 2.04
CA ASP A 107 2.91 -2.51 2.07
C ASP A 107 3.03 -3.51 0.93
N TRP A 108 4.19 -3.55 0.28
CA TRP A 108 4.49 -4.55 -0.74
C TRP A 108 5.96 -4.92 -0.76
N VAL A 109 6.22 -6.14 -1.21
CA VAL A 109 7.57 -6.68 -1.31
C VAL A 109 7.77 -7.20 -2.73
N THR A 110 8.85 -6.77 -3.37
CA THR A 110 9.26 -7.27 -4.69
C THR A 110 10.25 -8.42 -4.50
N ALA A 111 10.12 -9.49 -5.30
CA ALA A 111 11.11 -10.58 -5.30
C ALA A 111 12.43 -10.11 -5.94
N SER A 112 12.28 -9.37 -7.03
CA SER A 112 13.31 -8.79 -7.85
C SER A 112 12.71 -7.61 -8.59
N GLU A 113 13.55 -6.68 -9.02
CA GLU A 113 13.19 -5.54 -9.84
C GLU A 113 14.06 -5.53 -11.07
N GLU A 114 13.47 -5.27 -12.23
CA GLU A 114 14.18 -5.09 -13.48
C GLU A 114 13.67 -3.83 -14.15
N ASN A 115 14.58 -2.90 -14.44
CA ASN A 115 14.34 -1.58 -15.04
C ASN A 115 13.26 -0.71 -14.37
N ASN A 116 12.92 -0.97 -13.11
CA ASN A 116 11.88 -0.28 -12.37
C ASN A 116 12.30 1.14 -11.97
N ALA A 117 11.71 2.15 -12.61
CA ALA A 117 11.95 3.55 -12.25
C ALA A 117 11.19 3.93 -10.97
N PHE A 118 9.91 3.56 -10.86
CA PHE A 118 9.05 3.88 -9.71
C PHE A 118 7.77 3.06 -9.68
N PHE A 119 7.16 3.02 -8.49
CA PHE A 119 5.79 2.61 -8.29
C PHE A 119 4.87 3.82 -8.16
N THR A 120 3.70 3.76 -8.77
CA THR A 120 2.62 4.73 -8.61
C THR A 120 1.47 4.09 -7.85
N ILE A 121 1.01 4.75 -6.80
CA ILE A 121 -0.14 4.34 -6.00
C ILE A 121 -1.35 5.14 -6.45
N PHE A 122 -2.40 4.43 -6.84
CA PHE A 122 -3.68 5.00 -7.20
C PHE A 122 -4.75 4.63 -6.19
N ARG A 123 -5.73 5.53 -6.01
CA ARG A 123 -6.92 5.31 -5.20
C ARG A 123 -8.19 5.61 -5.98
N SER A 124 -9.25 4.84 -5.70
CA SER A 124 -10.59 5.05 -6.22
C SER A 124 -11.64 4.79 -5.14
N THR A 125 -12.78 5.47 -5.22
CA THR A 125 -13.96 5.21 -4.36
C THR A 125 -15.06 4.43 -5.08
N ASP A 126 -14.93 4.24 -6.39
CA ASP A 126 -15.93 3.61 -7.27
C ASP A 126 -15.38 2.40 -8.07
N ASN A 127 -14.09 2.09 -7.90
CA ASN A 127 -13.32 1.09 -8.63
C ASN A 127 -13.26 1.32 -10.16
N GLN A 128 -13.59 2.53 -10.63
CA GLN A 128 -13.62 2.88 -12.04
C GLN A 128 -12.67 4.04 -12.33
N THR A 129 -12.79 5.10 -11.55
CA THR A 129 -11.97 6.30 -11.68
C THR A 129 -10.88 6.29 -10.63
N TYR A 130 -9.63 6.24 -11.07
CA TYR A 130 -8.45 6.19 -10.21
C TYR A 130 -7.72 7.53 -10.22
N THR A 131 -7.33 8.00 -9.04
CA THR A 131 -6.50 9.18 -8.85
C THR A 131 -5.14 8.74 -8.31
N GLU A 132 -4.07 9.25 -8.89
CA GLU A 132 -2.72 9.08 -8.36
C GLU A 132 -2.61 9.81 -7.02
N ILE A 133 -2.13 9.09 -5.99
CA ILE A 133 -1.96 9.64 -4.64
C ILE A 133 -0.50 9.63 -4.16
N ALA A 134 0.36 8.83 -4.79
CA ALA A 134 1.79 8.82 -4.49
C ALA A 134 2.61 8.17 -5.61
N GLN A 135 3.89 8.52 -5.65
CA GLN A 135 4.92 7.88 -6.45
C GLN A 135 6.11 7.55 -5.54
N ILE A 136 6.56 6.29 -5.58
CA ILE A 136 7.65 5.77 -4.75
C ILE A 136 8.76 5.29 -5.69
N THR A 137 9.94 5.89 -5.57
CA THR A 137 11.09 5.54 -6.42
C THR A 137 11.46 4.07 -6.26
N GLY A 138 11.64 3.38 -7.38
CA GLY A 138 12.13 2.00 -7.43
C GLY A 138 13.65 1.96 -7.33
N ASN A 139 14.22 0.75 -7.25
CA ASN A 139 15.68 0.59 -7.19
C ASN A 139 16.34 0.32 -8.54
N GLY A 140 15.61 0.49 -9.64
CA GLY A 140 16.10 0.23 -11.00
C GLY A 140 16.24 -1.26 -11.27
N ASN A 141 17.31 -1.87 -10.77
CA ASN A 141 17.54 -3.31 -10.87
C ASN A 141 17.89 -3.87 -9.49
N SER A 142 17.14 -4.89 -9.05
CA SER A 142 17.40 -5.61 -7.81
C SER A 142 17.17 -7.11 -8.01
N GLN A 143 18.10 -7.92 -7.52
CA GLN A 143 17.93 -9.39 -7.44
C GLN A 143 17.65 -9.85 -6.00
N VAL A 144 17.44 -8.91 -5.09
CA VAL A 144 17.12 -9.15 -3.69
C VAL A 144 15.75 -8.60 -3.36
N GLU A 145 15.13 -9.18 -2.33
CA GLU A 145 13.83 -8.74 -1.84
C GLU A 145 13.90 -7.30 -1.36
N LEU A 146 12.97 -6.48 -1.83
CA LEU A 146 12.85 -5.08 -1.40
C LEU A 146 11.43 -4.83 -0.88
N ALA A 147 11.37 -4.28 0.32
CA ALA A 147 10.13 -3.93 0.98
C ALA A 147 9.86 -2.44 0.84
N TYR A 148 8.62 -2.11 0.52
CA TYR A 148 8.12 -0.77 0.34
C TYR A 148 6.86 -0.58 1.17
N SER A 149 6.62 0.66 1.55
CA SER A 149 5.46 1.04 2.36
C SER A 149 4.98 2.42 1.96
N PHE A 150 3.67 2.60 1.94
CA PHE A 150 3.02 3.89 1.77
C PHE A 150 1.78 3.97 2.66
N THR A 151 1.59 5.12 3.28
CA THR A 151 0.40 5.40 4.08
C THR A 151 -0.45 6.42 3.36
N ASP A 152 -1.68 6.05 2.98
CA ASP A 152 -2.71 7.02 2.58
C ASP A 152 -3.28 7.69 3.84
N PRO A 153 -2.98 8.98 4.08
CA PRO A 153 -3.37 9.65 5.31
C PRO A 153 -4.84 10.07 5.33
N THR A 154 -5.50 10.12 4.17
CA THR A 154 -6.85 10.68 4.01
C THR A 154 -7.75 9.83 3.09
N PRO A 155 -7.88 8.51 3.31
CA PRO A 155 -8.82 7.67 2.58
C PRO A 155 -10.26 8.15 2.79
N ALA A 156 -11.10 7.95 1.78
CA ALA A 156 -12.51 8.27 1.91
C ALA A 156 -13.18 7.33 2.93
N PRO A 157 -14.19 7.77 3.69
CA PRO A 157 -15.01 6.85 4.48
C PRO A 157 -15.70 5.82 3.57
N GLY A 158 -15.69 4.55 3.97
CA GLY A 158 -16.26 3.46 3.19
C GLY A 158 -15.20 2.62 2.47
N ILE A 159 -15.58 2.01 1.35
CA ILE A 159 -14.67 1.18 0.56
C ILE A 159 -13.78 2.09 -0.30
N ASN A 160 -12.47 1.94 -0.15
CA ASN A 160 -11.47 2.50 -1.04
C ASN A 160 -10.83 1.36 -1.82
N TYR A 161 -10.59 1.58 -3.09
CA TYR A 161 -9.87 0.66 -3.97
C TYR A 161 -8.49 1.25 -4.25
N TYR A 162 -7.47 0.42 -4.20
CA TYR A 162 -6.09 0.82 -4.43
C TYR A 162 -5.47 -0.03 -5.52
N ARG A 163 -4.60 0.61 -6.29
CA ARG A 163 -3.77 -0.05 -7.31
C ARG A 163 -2.33 0.42 -7.16
N ILE A 164 -1.40 -0.51 -7.32
CA ILE A 164 0.02 -0.25 -7.41
C ILE A 164 0.43 -0.55 -8.84
N THR A 165 1.03 0.42 -9.51
CA THR A 165 1.53 0.30 -10.88
C THR A 165 3.02 0.53 -10.88
N GLN A 166 3.79 -0.39 -11.43
CA GLN A 166 5.19 -0.19 -11.75
C GLN A 166 5.32 0.64 -13.03
N THR A 167 6.31 1.51 -13.09
CA THR A 167 6.76 2.18 -14.32
C THR A 167 8.25 1.97 -14.51
N ASP A 168 8.63 1.52 -15.70
CA ASP A 168 10.01 1.30 -16.07
C ASP A 168 10.66 2.58 -16.62
N TYR A 169 12.00 2.60 -16.72
CA TYR A 169 12.73 3.74 -17.27
C TYR A 169 12.37 4.09 -18.73
N ASP A 170 11.81 3.14 -19.48
CA ASP A 170 11.32 3.36 -20.85
C ASP A 170 9.87 3.86 -20.90
N GLY A 171 9.21 4.00 -19.75
CA GLY A 171 7.84 4.46 -19.61
C GLY A 171 6.79 3.34 -19.71
N THR A 172 7.19 2.08 -19.87
CA THR A 172 6.30 0.92 -19.79
C THR A 172 5.67 0.85 -18.41
N THR A 173 4.37 0.59 -18.33
CA THR A 173 3.64 0.51 -17.06
C THR A 173 2.93 -0.82 -16.89
N ALA A 174 2.92 -1.34 -15.66
CA ALA A 174 2.26 -2.59 -15.34
C ALA A 174 1.59 -2.53 -13.96
N GLU A 175 0.31 -2.93 -13.87
CA GLU A 175 -0.37 -3.08 -12.58
C GLU A 175 0.21 -4.32 -11.86
N VAL A 176 0.74 -4.12 -10.66
CA VAL A 176 1.41 -5.17 -9.88
C VAL A 176 0.58 -5.61 -8.66
N ALA A 177 -0.26 -4.73 -8.11
CA ALA A 177 -1.19 -5.08 -7.03
C ALA A 177 -2.49 -4.29 -7.12
N THR A 178 -3.57 -4.92 -6.67
CA THR A 178 -4.86 -4.28 -6.48
C THR A 178 -5.54 -4.81 -5.22
N GLY A 179 -6.32 -3.98 -4.57
CA GLY A 179 -7.03 -4.35 -3.36
C GLY A 179 -8.09 -3.34 -2.98
N SER A 180 -8.92 -3.73 -2.01
CA SER A 180 -9.92 -2.83 -1.43
C SER A 180 -9.82 -2.86 0.07
N VAL A 181 -9.95 -1.68 0.67
CA VAL A 181 -9.91 -1.50 2.11
C VAL A 181 -11.18 -0.78 2.52
N TYR A 182 -11.94 -1.42 3.40
CA TYR A 182 -13.03 -0.74 4.07
C TYR A 182 -12.47 0.09 5.21
N VAL A 183 -12.40 1.40 4.99
CA VAL A 183 -12.11 2.36 6.03
C VAL A 183 -13.44 2.68 6.70
N LYS A 184 -13.60 2.21 7.94
CA LYS A 184 -14.74 2.63 8.76
C LYS A 184 -14.81 4.14 8.73
N ALA A 185 -16.01 4.70 8.61
CA ALA A 185 -16.24 6.10 8.96
C ALA A 185 -15.81 6.28 10.42
N GLY A 186 -14.53 6.60 10.62
CA GLY A 186 -13.86 6.51 11.90
C GLY A 186 -13.03 7.77 12.03
N ASN A 187 -13.52 8.70 12.85
CA ASN A 187 -12.87 9.78 13.60
C ASN A 187 -11.53 10.43 13.13
N GLY A 188 -11.04 10.25 11.91
CA GLY A 188 -9.81 10.83 11.33
C GLY A 188 -9.93 12.29 10.93
N GLY A 189 -10.54 13.07 11.80
CA GLY A 189 -11.14 14.37 11.52
C GLY A 189 -12.23 14.73 12.52
N ARG A 190 -12.43 13.90 13.57
CA ARG A 190 -13.27 14.32 14.69
C ARG A 190 -12.46 15.20 15.61
N TRP A 191 -13.05 16.34 15.86
CA TRP A 191 -12.62 17.30 16.84
C TRP A 191 -12.90 16.71 18.23
N PHE A 192 -11.94 16.83 19.15
CA PHE A 192 -12.07 16.33 20.51
C PHE A 192 -11.90 17.47 21.51
N VAL A 193 -12.79 17.56 22.50
CA VAL A 193 -12.67 18.54 23.58
C VAL A 193 -12.35 17.81 24.87
N TYR A 194 -11.31 18.25 25.57
CA TYR A 194 -10.93 17.71 26.86
C TYR A 194 -10.55 18.82 27.86
N PRO A 195 -10.90 18.65 29.15
CA PRO A 195 -11.83 17.63 29.63
C PRO A 195 -13.28 17.96 29.21
N SER A 196 -14.14 16.94 29.13
CA SER A 196 -15.57 17.11 28.83
C SER A 196 -16.42 17.50 30.06
N ARG A 197 -15.81 17.47 31.25
CA ARG A 197 -16.36 17.93 32.52
C ARG A 197 -15.39 18.95 33.11
N LEU A 198 -15.89 20.15 33.39
CA LEU A 198 -15.12 21.32 33.76
C LEU A 198 -15.53 21.80 35.15
N ALA A 199 -14.55 22.14 35.98
CA ALA A 199 -14.82 22.98 37.15
C ALA A 199 -15.21 24.40 36.70
N THR A 200 -16.04 25.09 37.49
CA THR A 200 -16.32 26.52 37.26
C THR A 200 -15.00 27.30 37.15
N GLY A 201 -14.80 28.03 36.04
CA GLY A 201 -13.59 28.80 35.76
C GLY A 201 -12.42 28.01 35.16
N GLN A 202 -12.63 26.76 34.74
CA GLN A 202 -11.61 25.92 34.09
C GLN A 202 -11.67 26.03 32.57
N ASP A 203 -10.51 26.20 31.92
CA ASP A 203 -10.36 26.15 30.46
C ASP A 203 -10.38 24.71 29.92
N ALA A 204 -10.61 24.57 28.62
CA ALA A 204 -10.57 23.27 27.93
C ALA A 204 -9.72 23.35 26.67
N THR A 205 -9.24 22.20 26.20
CA THR A 205 -8.53 22.10 24.93
C THR A 205 -9.42 21.41 23.90
N LEU A 206 -9.49 22.01 22.72
CA LEU A 206 -10.11 21.45 21.53
C LEU A 206 -9.00 21.04 20.55
N LEU A 207 -8.87 19.74 20.29
CA LEU A 207 -7.97 19.21 19.28
C LEU A 207 -8.69 19.17 17.93
N VAL A 208 -8.11 19.86 16.94
CA VAL A 208 -8.57 19.91 15.55
C VAL A 208 -7.43 19.42 14.65
N PRO A 209 -7.36 18.10 14.37
CA PRO A 209 -6.21 17.50 13.68
C PRO A 209 -5.91 18.06 12.29
N GLN A 210 -6.91 18.69 11.64
CA GLN A 210 -6.80 19.24 10.29
C GLN A 210 -6.67 20.78 10.27
N LEU A 211 -6.43 21.41 11.42
CA LEU A 211 -6.35 22.87 11.51
C LEU A 211 -5.05 23.37 10.86
N THR A 212 -5.18 24.36 9.98
CA THR A 212 -4.06 25.12 9.42
C THR A 212 -4.21 26.61 9.73
N GLU A 213 -3.12 27.38 9.67
CA GLU A 213 -3.11 28.80 10.02
C GLU A 213 -4.08 29.66 9.19
N ASP A 214 -4.38 29.23 7.95
CA ASP A 214 -5.28 29.93 7.03
C ASP A 214 -6.78 29.62 7.28
N MET A 215 -7.10 28.66 8.15
CA MET A 215 -8.48 28.28 8.41
C MET A 215 -9.13 29.22 9.41
N ALA A 216 -10.23 29.88 9.00
CA ALA A 216 -11.08 30.60 9.94
C ALA A 216 -11.80 29.61 10.88
N VAL A 217 -11.59 29.79 12.19
CA VAL A 217 -12.27 29.02 13.24
C VAL A 217 -13.44 29.83 13.79
N SER A 218 -14.59 29.18 13.94
CA SER A 218 -15.75 29.73 14.66
C SER A 218 -16.17 28.78 15.76
N LEU A 219 -16.43 29.32 16.96
CA LEU A 219 -16.83 28.56 18.14
C LEU A 219 -18.01 29.26 18.84
N SER A 220 -18.98 28.47 19.27
CA SER A 220 -20.11 28.94 20.09
C SER A 220 -20.45 27.92 21.15
N LEU A 221 -20.82 28.40 22.32
CA LEU A 221 -21.29 27.58 23.42
C LEU A 221 -22.76 27.90 23.70
N VAL A 222 -23.61 26.90 23.89
CA VAL A 222 -25.04 27.09 24.10
C VAL A 222 -25.49 26.35 25.35
N SER A 223 -26.20 27.03 26.25
CA SER A 223 -26.82 26.41 27.43
C SER A 223 -28.08 25.61 27.05
N THR A 224 -28.60 24.79 27.97
CA THR A 224 -29.90 24.10 27.79
C THR A 224 -31.10 25.05 27.68
N THR A 225 -30.97 26.28 28.16
CA THR A 225 -32.00 27.34 28.02
C THR A 225 -31.89 28.10 26.70
N GLY A 226 -30.90 27.78 25.86
CA GLY A 226 -30.67 28.41 24.56
C GLY A 226 -29.82 29.68 24.61
N GLN A 227 -29.29 30.06 25.77
CA GLN A 227 -28.37 31.19 25.89
C GLN A 227 -27.06 30.85 25.16
N GLN A 228 -26.64 31.72 24.25
CA GLN A 228 -25.41 31.55 23.48
C GLN A 228 -24.28 32.41 24.06
N PHE A 229 -23.08 31.84 24.10
CA PHE A 229 -21.84 32.48 24.50
C PHE A 229 -20.85 32.42 23.35
N GLN A 230 -20.18 33.54 23.08
CA GLN A 230 -18.97 33.54 22.27
C GLN A 230 -17.84 32.96 23.11
N VAL A 231 -17.04 32.07 22.53
CA VAL A 231 -15.94 31.40 23.24
C VAL A 231 -14.63 32.06 22.82
N PRO A 232 -13.93 32.79 23.70
CA PRO A 232 -12.59 33.26 23.40
C PRO A 232 -11.63 32.06 23.30
N PHE A 233 -10.68 32.14 22.38
CA PHE A 233 -9.75 31.05 22.14
C PHE A 233 -8.42 31.54 21.58
N THR A 234 -7.39 30.73 21.80
CA THR A 234 -6.08 30.82 21.14
C THR A 234 -5.79 29.50 20.43
N SER A 235 -5.11 29.56 19.28
CA SER A 235 -4.74 28.37 18.51
C SER A 235 -3.23 28.26 18.38
N GLN A 236 -2.70 27.04 18.56
CA GLN A 236 -1.30 26.70 18.33
C GLN A 236 -1.24 25.33 17.64
N GLY A 237 -0.78 25.29 16.39
CA GLY A 237 -0.79 24.07 15.58
C GLY A 237 -2.21 23.52 15.43
N THR A 238 -2.41 22.26 15.85
CA THR A 238 -3.71 21.59 15.80
C THR A 238 -4.56 21.76 17.07
N GLU A 239 -4.07 22.50 18.06
CA GLU A 239 -4.75 22.68 19.34
C GLU A 239 -5.35 24.08 19.47
N ILE A 240 -6.56 24.12 20.02
CA ILE A 240 -7.28 25.34 20.36
C ILE A 240 -7.55 25.34 21.86
N THR A 241 -7.02 26.33 22.57
CA THR A 241 -7.35 26.55 23.99
C THR A 241 -8.65 27.35 24.06
N LEU A 242 -9.68 26.77 24.68
CA LEU A 242 -10.98 27.36 24.95
C LEU A 242 -10.93 28.08 26.30
N GLU A 243 -10.95 29.40 26.28
CA GLU A 243 -10.74 30.26 27.45
C GLU A 243 -12.06 30.44 28.25
N PHE A 244 -12.68 29.33 28.67
CA PHE A 244 -13.93 29.35 29.44
C PHE A 244 -13.79 30.06 30.80
N SER A 245 -12.58 30.14 31.34
CA SER A 245 -12.27 30.91 32.55
C SER A 245 -12.59 32.41 32.42
N SER A 246 -12.61 32.95 31.20
CA SER A 246 -13.02 34.34 30.92
C SER A 246 -14.53 34.55 30.91
N LEU A 247 -15.32 33.46 30.92
CA LEU A 247 -16.77 33.48 30.88
C LEU A 247 -17.38 33.22 32.26
N THR A 248 -18.51 33.84 32.54
CA THR A 248 -19.32 33.51 33.73
C THR A 248 -20.33 32.42 33.37
N LEU A 249 -19.90 31.16 33.44
CA LEU A 249 -20.74 29.98 33.20
C LEU A 249 -21.37 29.50 34.50
N LEU A 250 -22.69 29.31 34.51
CA LEU A 250 -23.38 28.66 35.63
C LEU A 250 -23.22 27.13 35.53
N PRO A 251 -23.27 26.40 36.66
CA PRO A 251 -23.28 24.93 36.63
C PRO A 251 -24.38 24.37 35.73
N GLY A 252 -24.04 23.37 34.91
CA GLY A 252 -24.99 22.73 34.02
C GLY A 252 -24.41 22.17 32.73
N LEU A 253 -25.31 21.71 31.86
CA LEU A 253 -24.97 21.14 30.55
C LEU A 253 -24.91 22.22 29.48
N TYR A 254 -23.85 22.19 28.69
CA TYR A 254 -23.64 23.05 27.53
C TYR A 254 -23.37 22.23 26.28
N VAL A 255 -23.65 22.82 25.13
CA VAL A 255 -23.28 22.29 23.82
C VAL A 255 -22.27 23.24 23.18
N LEU A 256 -21.03 22.77 22.99
CA LEU A 256 -20.03 23.47 22.18
C LEU A 256 -20.26 23.10 20.71
N ARG A 257 -20.31 24.11 19.85
CA ARG A 257 -20.34 23.98 18.40
C ARG A 257 -19.13 24.68 17.81
N GLY A 258 -18.48 24.03 16.85
CA GLY A 258 -17.32 24.59 16.17
C GLY A 258 -17.33 24.31 14.67
N MET A 259 -16.71 25.20 13.90
CA MET A 259 -16.52 25.02 12.46
C MET A 259 -15.20 25.65 12.00
N ALA A 260 -14.43 24.91 11.19
CA ALA A 260 -13.19 25.35 10.56
C ALA A 260 -12.92 24.52 9.31
N GLY A 261 -12.49 25.17 8.21
CA GLY A 261 -12.11 24.47 6.97
C GLY A 261 -13.15 23.49 6.43
N GLY A 262 -14.45 23.82 6.55
CA GLY A 262 -15.55 22.94 6.12
C GLY A 262 -15.90 21.77 7.07
N HIS A 263 -15.15 21.59 8.15
CA HIS A 263 -15.41 20.60 9.20
C HIS A 263 -16.17 21.24 10.37
N SER A 264 -16.92 20.44 11.13
CA SER A 264 -17.65 20.92 12.30
C SER A 264 -17.67 19.92 13.46
N ILE A 265 -17.86 20.44 14.67
CA ILE A 265 -18.14 19.68 15.89
C ILE A 265 -19.44 20.17 16.54
N ALA A 266 -20.18 19.25 17.15
CA ALA A 266 -21.13 19.56 18.20
C ALA A 266 -20.91 18.56 19.35
N THR A 267 -20.50 19.03 20.52
CA THR A 267 -20.22 18.18 21.68
C THR A 267 -20.83 18.75 22.96
N ARG A 268 -21.08 17.86 23.93
CA ARG A 268 -21.64 18.21 25.23
C ARG A 268 -20.51 18.43 26.23
N LEU A 269 -20.60 19.49 27.00
CA LEU A 269 -19.70 19.82 28.11
C LEU A 269 -20.53 19.99 29.38
N TRP A 270 -20.04 19.47 30.49
CA TRP A 270 -20.64 19.68 31.81
C TRP A 270 -19.79 20.66 32.62
N VAL A 271 -20.41 21.67 33.21
CA VAL A 271 -19.76 22.61 34.14
C VAL A 271 -20.30 22.32 35.55
N ASP A 272 -19.37 22.14 36.50
CA ASP A 272 -19.66 21.90 37.92
C ASP A 272 -20.04 23.14 38.72
#